data_AF-A0A1E3B230-F1
#
_entry.id   AF-A0A1E3B230-F1
#
_cell.length_a   1.000
_cell.length_b   1.000
_cell.length_c   1.000
_cell.angle_alpha   90.00
_cell.angle_beta   90.00
_cell.angle_gamma   90.00
#
_symmetry.space_group_name_H-M   'P 1'
#
loop_
_entity.id
_entity.type
_entity.pdbx_description
1 polymer ?
#
loop_
_entity_poly.entity_id
_entity_poly.type
_entity_poly.pdbx_seq_one_letter_code
_entity_poly.pdbx_strand_id
1 'polypeptide(L)'
;MDHSRNVPLYNRQRSYRVFQVKRGEWIKEDLSSRPWVDGIDYSQGVNCLRGTWDETASAMIITFEEWAAKGIKVVFDVKNLPDDRWVVYEGHGRVLSRRLVEGMGVQVEADIGPGEEVDFVIVKEASFLF
;
A
#
# COMPACT_ATOMS: atom_id res chain seq x y z
N MET A 1 -4.48 -45.82 4.13
CA MET A 1 -5.05 -45.11 2.96
C MET A 1 -4.91 -43.63 3.25
N ASP A 2 -3.87 -43.05 2.67
CA ASP A 2 -3.54 -41.62 2.79
C ASP A 2 -4.22 -40.89 1.63
N HIS A 3 -4.89 -39.78 1.93
CA HIS A 3 -5.59 -38.95 0.96
C HIS A 3 -5.01 -37.53 1.01
N SER A 4 -3.72 -37.44 0.66
CA SER A 4 -3.09 -36.22 0.17
C SER A 4 -3.76 -35.80 -1.15
N ARG A 5 -4.80 -34.97 -1.07
CA ARG A 5 -5.34 -34.29 -2.25
C ARG A 5 -4.39 -33.17 -2.64
N ASN A 6 -3.67 -33.39 -3.73
CA ASN A 6 -2.99 -32.38 -4.52
C ASN A 6 -3.94 -31.20 -4.79
N VAL A 7 -3.69 -30.06 -4.13
CA VAL A 7 -4.29 -28.78 -4.51
C VAL A 7 -3.34 -28.14 -5.52
N PRO A 8 -3.76 -27.86 -6.77
CA PRO A 8 -2.88 -27.21 -7.73
C PRO A 8 -2.57 -25.79 -7.27
N LEU A 9 -1.28 -25.49 -7.09
CA LEU A 9 -0.75 -24.14 -6.88
C LEU A 9 -1.03 -23.28 -8.12
N TYR A 10 -2.18 -22.62 -8.17
CA TYR A 10 -2.45 -21.58 -9.17
C TYR A 10 -1.75 -20.29 -8.74
N ASN A 11 -0.42 -20.32 -8.77
CA ASN A 11 0.42 -19.15 -8.49
C ASN A 11 0.62 -18.36 -9.79
N ARG A 12 -0.37 -17.51 -10.13
CA ARG A 12 -0.16 -16.39 -11.05
C ARG A 12 -0.12 -15.12 -10.21
N GLN A 13 1.09 -14.74 -9.79
CA GLN A 13 1.41 -13.44 -9.20
C GLN A 13 0.77 -12.32 -10.02
N ARG A 14 -0.34 -11.78 -9.52
CA ARG A 14 -0.87 -10.50 -9.97
C ARG A 14 -0.52 -9.50 -8.87
N SER A 15 0.61 -8.82 -9.04
CA SER A 15 0.90 -7.62 -8.27
C SER A 15 -0.22 -6.61 -8.59
N TYR A 16 -0.92 -6.17 -7.55
CA TYR A 16 -1.85 -5.06 -7.69
C TYR A 16 -1.05 -3.78 -7.80
N ARG A 17 -0.97 -3.23 -9.01
CA ARG A 17 -0.69 -1.80 -9.14
C ARG A 17 -2.00 -1.08 -8.85
N VAL A 18 -2.14 -0.59 -7.63
CA VAL A 18 -3.33 0.17 -7.24
C VAL A 18 -3.22 1.55 -7.88
N PHE A 19 -4.00 1.77 -8.94
CA PHE A 19 -4.14 3.06 -9.60
C PHE A 19 -5.54 3.59 -9.32
N GLN A 20 -5.61 4.81 -8.79
CA GLN A 20 -6.88 5.54 -8.71
C GLN A 20 -7.46 5.72 -10.12
N VAL A 21 -8.77 5.58 -10.29
CA VAL A 21 -9.40 5.91 -11.58
C VAL A 21 -9.46 7.44 -11.76
N LYS A 22 -8.57 8.02 -12.59
CA LYS A 22 -8.70 9.41 -13.06
C LYS A 22 -9.89 9.51 -14.03
N ARG A 23 -10.72 10.54 -13.92
CA ARG A 23 -11.69 10.89 -14.97
C ARG A 23 -10.98 11.65 -16.08
N GLY A 24 -10.92 11.09 -17.28
CA GLY A 24 -10.24 11.67 -18.45
C GLY A 24 -9.44 10.64 -19.24
N GLU A 25 -8.80 11.07 -20.33
CA GLU A 25 -7.90 10.20 -21.09
C GLU A 25 -6.59 9.97 -20.32
N TRP A 26 -6.24 8.70 -20.18
CA TRP A 26 -4.97 8.28 -19.61
C TRP A 26 -3.88 8.45 -20.66
N ILE A 27 -3.01 9.44 -20.48
CA ILE A 27 -1.79 9.53 -21.28
C ILE A 27 -0.66 8.73 -20.62
N LYS A 28 0.25 8.21 -21.44
CA LYS A 28 1.33 7.32 -20.99
C LYS A 28 2.22 8.00 -19.94
N GLU A 29 2.43 9.30 -20.13
CA GLU A 29 3.24 10.15 -19.28
C GLU A 29 2.66 10.21 -17.86
N ASP A 30 1.34 10.43 -17.73
CA ASP A 30 0.61 10.45 -16.45
C ASP A 30 0.74 9.13 -15.68
N LEU A 31 0.67 7.99 -16.39
CA LEU A 31 0.81 6.68 -15.76
C LEU A 31 2.25 6.39 -15.32
N SER A 32 3.24 6.94 -16.04
CA SER A 32 4.65 6.70 -15.78
C SER A 32 5.23 7.55 -14.64
N SER A 33 4.64 8.71 -14.35
CA SER A 33 5.12 9.66 -13.34
C SER A 33 4.42 9.52 -11.99
N ARG A 34 3.28 8.82 -11.94
CA ARG A 34 2.48 8.71 -10.71
C ARG A 34 3.08 7.72 -9.71
N PRO A 35 3.01 8.05 -8.41
CA PRO A 35 3.25 7.07 -7.36
C PRO A 35 2.29 5.88 -7.47
N TRP A 36 2.80 4.70 -7.16
CA TRP A 36 2.05 3.45 -7.24
C TRP A 36 2.47 2.49 -6.13
N VAL A 37 1.59 1.55 -5.82
CA VAL A 37 1.84 0.53 -4.78
C VAL A 37 2.18 -0.81 -5.43
N ASP A 38 3.18 -1.50 -4.90
CA ASP A 38 3.63 -2.83 -5.31
C ASP A 38 3.64 -3.80 -4.11
N GLY A 39 3.78 -5.09 -4.40
CA GLY A 39 3.99 -6.10 -3.37
C GLY A 39 2.72 -6.60 -2.69
N ILE A 40 1.55 -6.04 -3.00
CA ILE A 40 0.26 -6.53 -2.51
C ILE A 40 -0.26 -7.61 -3.47
N ASP A 41 -0.59 -8.77 -2.92
CA ASP A 41 -1.33 -9.82 -3.61
C ASP A 41 -2.33 -10.52 -2.67
N TYR A 42 -3.19 -11.36 -3.25
CA TYR A 42 -4.22 -12.07 -2.48
C TYR A 42 -3.66 -13.03 -1.41
N SER A 43 -2.40 -13.47 -1.54
CA SER A 43 -1.79 -14.38 -0.57
C SER A 43 -1.48 -13.70 0.76
N GLN A 44 -1.40 -12.36 0.77
CA GLN A 44 -1.17 -11.59 1.99
C GLN A 44 -2.40 -11.50 2.92
N GLY A 45 -3.58 -11.94 2.49
CA GLY A 45 -4.75 -12.00 3.38
C GLY A 45 -5.50 -10.68 3.56
N VAL A 46 -5.33 -9.72 2.63
CA VAL A 46 -6.04 -8.42 2.65
C VAL A 46 -6.91 -8.18 1.42
N ASN A 47 -8.01 -7.48 1.65
CA ASN A 47 -8.73 -6.74 0.63
C ASN A 47 -8.14 -5.32 0.55
N CYS A 48 -7.81 -4.86 -0.66
CA CYS A 48 -7.47 -3.46 -0.89
C CYS A 48 -8.75 -2.67 -1.18
N LEU A 49 -9.24 -1.91 -0.20
CA LEU A 49 -10.48 -1.13 -0.30
C LEU A 49 -10.24 0.24 -0.95
N ARG A 50 -9.05 0.82 -0.75
CA ARG A 50 -8.64 2.12 -1.30
C ARG A 50 -7.15 2.11 -1.62
N GLY A 51 -6.79 2.75 -2.73
CA GLY A 51 -5.41 3.15 -3.02
C GLY A 51 -5.43 4.37 -3.92
N THR A 52 -5.09 5.51 -3.33
CA THR A 52 -5.27 6.83 -3.93
C THR A 52 -4.02 7.66 -3.71
N TRP A 53 -3.58 8.32 -4.78
CA TRP A 53 -2.59 9.37 -4.70
C TRP A 53 -3.28 10.73 -4.64
N ASP A 54 -3.07 11.48 -3.56
CA ASP A 54 -3.49 12.87 -3.41
C ASP A 54 -2.34 13.79 -3.84
N GLU A 55 -2.47 14.39 -5.02
CA GLU A 55 -1.49 15.33 -5.57
C GLU A 55 -1.36 16.60 -4.70
N THR A 56 -2.44 17.05 -4.06
CA THR A 56 -2.45 18.29 -3.24
C THR A 56 -1.68 18.06 -1.94
N ALA A 57 -1.96 16.94 -1.28
CA ALA A 57 -1.31 16.58 -0.03
C ALA A 57 0.07 15.93 -0.24
N SER A 58 0.44 15.57 -1.47
CA SER A 58 1.57 14.68 -1.77
C SER A 58 1.53 13.44 -0.87
N ALA A 59 0.40 12.72 -0.93
CA ALA A 59 0.14 11.59 -0.05
C ALA A 59 -0.40 10.36 -0.81
N MET A 60 0.15 9.19 -0.51
CA MET A 60 -0.43 7.91 -0.88
C MET A 60 -1.29 7.42 0.28
N ILE A 61 -2.57 7.15 0.01
CA ILE A 61 -3.55 6.65 0.98
C ILE A 61 -4.00 5.28 0.55
N ILE A 62 -3.80 4.28 1.42
CA ILE A 62 -4.15 2.88 1.17
C ILE A 62 -5.02 2.40 2.31
N THR A 63 -6.12 1.71 2.01
CA THR A 63 -6.98 1.10 3.02
C THR A 63 -7.02 -0.40 2.78
N PHE A 64 -6.63 -1.16 3.80
CA PHE A 64 -6.70 -2.61 3.80
C PHE A 64 -7.71 -3.12 4.81
N GLU A 65 -8.32 -4.25 4.50
CA GLU A 65 -9.15 -5.02 5.43
C GLU A 65 -8.64 -6.46 5.46
N GLU A 66 -8.38 -6.99 6.65
CA GLU A 66 -8.03 -8.41 6.83
C GLU A 66 -9.29 -9.27 6.71
N TRP A 67 -9.28 -10.24 5.78
CA TRP A 67 -10.50 -10.98 5.45
C TRP A 67 -10.60 -12.37 6.10
N ALA A 68 -9.52 -12.89 6.69
CA ALA A 68 -9.47 -14.25 7.23
C ALA A 68 -9.76 -14.35 8.73
N ALA A 69 -9.98 -13.23 9.42
CA ALA A 69 -10.19 -13.09 10.86
C ALA A 69 -9.10 -13.77 11.71
N LYS A 70 -7.85 -13.73 11.25
CA LYS A 70 -6.69 -14.34 11.97
C LYS A 70 -5.63 -13.34 12.38
N GLY A 71 -5.69 -12.13 11.84
CA GLY A 71 -4.60 -11.19 11.90
C GLY A 71 -3.47 -11.63 10.96
N ILE A 72 -2.78 -10.66 10.41
CA ILE A 72 -1.78 -10.88 9.38
C ILE A 72 -0.64 -9.86 9.51
N LYS A 73 0.42 -10.14 8.76
CA LYS A 73 1.48 -9.19 8.49
C LYS A 73 1.50 -8.85 7.02
N VAL A 74 1.40 -7.57 6.69
CA VAL A 74 1.47 -7.06 5.31
C VAL A 74 2.83 -6.44 5.03
N VAL A 75 3.29 -6.60 3.79
CA VAL A 75 4.49 -5.93 3.28
C VAL A 75 4.20 -5.41 1.90
N PHE A 76 4.37 -4.11 1.69
CA PHE A 76 4.17 -3.47 0.40
C PHE A 76 5.14 -2.30 0.20
N ASP A 77 5.35 -1.93 -1.07
CA ASP A 77 6.20 -0.82 -1.45
C ASP A 77 5.36 0.28 -2.11
N VAL A 78 5.55 1.52 -1.70
CA VAL A 78 5.15 2.70 -2.48
C VAL A 78 6.34 3.14 -3.31
N LYS A 79 6.15 3.23 -4.63
CA LYS A 79 7.21 3.52 -5.60
C LYS A 79 6.88 4.75 -6.41
N ASN A 80 7.91 5.30 -7.08
CA ASN A 80 7.80 6.48 -7.92
C ASN A 80 7.34 7.72 -7.14
N LEU A 81 7.73 7.79 -5.87
CA LEU A 81 7.58 8.98 -5.07
C LEU A 81 8.61 10.03 -5.54
N PRO A 82 8.29 11.32 -5.48
CA PRO A 82 9.31 12.36 -5.56
C PRO A 82 10.45 12.09 -4.58
N ASP A 83 11.69 12.36 -5.00
CA ASP A 83 12.86 12.23 -4.14
C ASP A 83 12.76 13.25 -2.99
N ASP A 84 12.36 12.76 -1.82
CA ASP A 84 12.07 13.58 -0.66
C ASP A 84 12.03 12.71 0.61
N ARG A 85 11.69 13.36 1.72
CA ARG A 85 11.44 12.74 3.01
C ARG A 85 9.98 12.38 3.15
N TRP A 86 9.72 11.17 3.63
CA TRP A 86 8.36 10.65 3.79
C TRP A 86 8.07 10.26 5.23
N VAL A 87 6.80 10.40 5.63
CA VAL A 87 6.26 9.92 6.90
C VAL A 87 5.14 8.93 6.58
N VAL A 88 5.22 7.75 7.19
CA VAL A 88 4.16 6.73 7.13
C VAL A 88 3.29 6.87 8.37
N TYR A 89 1.99 6.94 8.21
CA TYR A 89 1.02 6.84 9.28
C TYR A 89 0.27 5.52 9.12
N GLU A 90 0.10 4.80 10.22
CA GLU A 90 -0.62 3.54 10.30
C GLU A 90 -1.65 3.66 11.42
N GLY A 91 -2.92 3.48 11.10
CA GLY A 91 -3.98 3.29 12.08
C GLY A 91 -5.28 4.03 11.75
N HIS A 92 -6.27 3.86 12.64
CA HIS A 92 -7.52 4.61 12.64
C HIS A 92 -7.33 6.09 13.10
N GLY A 93 -6.35 6.79 12.53
CA GLY A 93 -6.05 8.19 12.88
C GLY A 93 -5.04 8.40 14.02
N ARG A 94 -4.19 7.43 14.35
CA ARG A 94 -3.03 7.61 15.25
C ARG A 94 -1.74 7.20 14.56
N VAL A 95 -0.64 7.89 14.86
CA VAL A 95 0.69 7.65 14.28
C VAL A 95 1.34 6.48 15.03
N LEU A 96 1.39 5.28 14.44
CA LEU A 96 2.03 4.12 15.09
C LEU A 96 3.53 4.01 14.82
N SER A 97 4.03 4.55 13.71
CA SER A 97 5.47 4.65 13.45
C SER A 97 5.80 5.91 12.63
N ARG A 98 6.98 6.50 12.82
CA ARG A 98 7.52 7.57 11.97
C ARG A 98 8.84 7.06 11.41
N ARG A 99 8.84 6.63 10.15
CA ARG A 99 10.07 6.27 9.45
C ARG A 99 10.34 7.31 8.38
N LEU A 100 11.40 8.09 8.58
CA LEU A 100 11.95 8.92 7.54
C LEU A 100 12.64 8.02 6.53
N VAL A 101 12.16 8.04 5.30
CA VAL A 101 12.83 7.39 4.17
C VAL A 101 13.16 8.49 3.17
N GLU A 102 14.43 8.55 2.77
CA GLU A 102 14.89 9.40 1.68
C GLU A 102 14.94 8.53 0.40
N GLY A 103 14.44 9.08 -0.70
CA GLY A 103 14.43 8.41 -2.00
C GLY A 103 13.06 8.37 -2.66
N MET A 104 13.00 7.63 -3.77
CA MET A 104 11.81 7.57 -4.64
C MET A 104 10.82 6.46 -4.25
N GLY A 105 10.91 5.93 -3.03
CA GLY A 105 10.04 4.85 -2.57
C GLY A 105 10.12 4.58 -1.07
N VAL A 106 9.06 3.96 -0.55
CA VAL A 106 8.87 3.64 0.87
C VAL A 106 8.35 2.21 0.99
N GLN A 107 9.07 1.37 1.73
CA GLN A 107 8.56 0.05 2.12
C GLN A 107 7.83 0.16 3.46
N VAL A 108 6.63 -0.41 3.50
CA VAL A 108 5.78 -0.48 4.69
C VAL A 108 5.63 -1.94 5.10
N GLU A 109 5.81 -2.20 6.39
CA GLU A 109 5.64 -3.50 7.04
C GLU A 109 4.79 -3.26 8.28
N ALA A 110 3.65 -3.95 8.38
CA ALA A 110 2.64 -3.66 9.38
C ALA A 110 1.87 -4.94 9.77
N ASP A 111 1.39 -4.95 11.02
CA ASP A 111 0.53 -6.01 11.55
C ASP A 111 -0.91 -5.51 11.54
N ILE A 112 -1.81 -6.25 10.89
CA ILE A 112 -3.25 -5.94 10.84
C ILE A 112 -3.97 -6.97 11.70
N GLY A 113 -4.81 -6.51 12.62
CA GLY A 113 -5.58 -7.35 13.52
C GLY A 113 -6.65 -8.20 12.80
N PRO A 114 -7.18 -9.23 13.49
CA PRO A 114 -8.28 -10.05 12.95
C PRO A 114 -9.51 -9.22 12.58
N GLY A 115 -9.91 -9.25 11.31
CA GLY A 115 -11.06 -8.52 10.77
C GLY A 115 -10.92 -7.00 10.81
N GLU A 116 -9.70 -6.48 10.98
CA GLU A 116 -9.44 -5.05 11.10
C GLU A 116 -9.35 -4.38 9.72
N GLU A 117 -9.87 -3.15 9.63
CA GLU A 117 -9.65 -2.24 8.52
C GLU A 117 -8.62 -1.17 8.91
N VAL A 118 -7.52 -1.04 8.17
CA VAL A 118 -6.41 -0.13 8.51
C VAL A 118 -6.13 0.82 7.35
N ASP A 119 -5.96 2.09 7.69
CA ASP A 119 -5.45 3.13 6.80
C ASP A 119 -3.94 3.28 6.93
N PHE A 120 -3.26 3.26 5.78
CA PHE A 120 -1.87 3.64 5.61
C PHE A 120 -1.80 4.97 4.84
N VAL A 121 -1.17 5.99 5.43
CA VAL A 121 -0.96 7.30 4.79
C VAL A 121 0.53 7.58 4.71
N ILE A 122 1.07 7.57 3.50
CA ILE A 122 2.47 7.88 3.22
C ILE A 122 2.52 9.28 2.62
N VAL A 123 2.97 10.26 3.41
CA VAL A 123 2.93 11.68 3.04
C VAL A 123 4.31 12.29 3.13
N LYS A 124 4.59 13.24 2.23
CA LYS A 124 5.82 14.01 2.23
C LYS A 124 5.99 14.75 3.55
N GLU A 125 7.19 14.71 4.13
CA GLU A 125 7.52 15.44 5.35
C GLU A 125 7.46 16.94 5.07
N ALA A 126 6.62 17.65 5.82
CA ALA A 126 6.64 19.11 5.79
C ALA A 126 7.98 19.58 6.36
N SER A 127 8.79 20.22 5.51
CA SER A 127 9.95 20.98 5.96
C SER A 127 9.45 22.21 6.72
N PHE A 128 9.29 22.10 8.04
CA PHE A 128 9.11 23.28 8.88
C PHE A 128 10.45 24.04 8.91
N LEU A 129 10.60 25.02 8.03
CA LEU A 129 11.62 26.05 8.18
C LEU A 129 11.24 26.90 9.40
N PHE A 130 12.08 26.86 10.44
CA PHE A 130 12.04 27.81 11.56
C PHE A 130 12.73 29.12 11.16
#